data_AF-A0A5C6GGI9-F1
#
_entry.id   AF-A0A5C6GGI9-F1
#
_cell.length_a   1.000
_cell.length_b   1.000
_cell.length_c   1.000
_cell.angle_alpha   90.00
_cell.angle_beta   90.00
_cell.angle_gamma   90.00
#
_symmetry.space_group_name_H-M   'P 1'
#
loop_
_entity.id
_entity.type
_entity.pdbx_description
1 polymer ?
#
loop_
_entity_poly.entity_id
_entity_poly.type
_entity_poly.pdbx_seq_one_letter_code
_entity_poly.pdbx_strand_id
1 'polypeptide(L)'
;MSAAISAKQAGAQSVVLIDKCPESWAGGNSYFTAGAYRAVHNGLQDVLPLVNNVSEQQAGRIVLEPYGRNDFAGDLDRVCMGRTDARLAKVLVEESLDAIKFWGGLCLKTEEGGKSLVRDLQRAASQAGVQTLWSTPFRSVKKDAKTGRLNVVVGDASPRLISTGAVIFAAGGFEANPRMRAAHLGPGWDMAMVRGTPNNTGECLEYCLRTCDAVATGDWSGCHSVAWDANADAESGHREISNELTKSGYPLGLMVNAHGRRFVDEGEDMRNYTYAKFGRAILEQPDHMALQVFDAQATAWLRSEEYRPERVERITADSIEELADKCVARGLRSKDAFVQTILEYNEAVLAHRRENPSAKWDPSTKDGLSTQSTMKRLGLAKSNWALALDRAPFLAVKVTAGITFTFGGLKVDPDTAQILPVSGVSPSRALYCVGEMMGGLFYENYPGGSGLTAGTVFGRRAGKAAAEFVEGLNKVLKVAGRREGTAERKTREVMK
;
A
#
# COMPACT_ATOMS: atom_id res chain seq x y z
N MET A 1 -6.71 -8.65 -10.35
CA MET A 1 -7.71 -9.74 -10.33
C MET A 1 -9.14 -9.22 -10.23
N SER A 2 -9.47 -8.30 -9.31
CA SER A 2 -10.83 -7.74 -9.15
C SER A 2 -11.46 -7.22 -10.45
N ALA A 3 -10.68 -6.55 -11.30
CA ALA A 3 -11.13 -6.10 -12.62
C ALA A 3 -11.53 -7.24 -13.58
N ALA A 4 -10.77 -8.34 -13.59
CA ALA A 4 -11.05 -9.49 -14.44
C ALA A 4 -12.36 -10.21 -14.02
N ILE A 5 -12.54 -10.40 -12.71
CA ILE A 5 -13.76 -10.97 -12.12
C ILE A 5 -14.96 -10.07 -12.44
N SER A 6 -14.83 -8.76 -12.21
CA SER A 6 -15.92 -7.82 -12.46
C SER A 6 -16.28 -7.72 -13.96
N ALA A 7 -15.31 -7.84 -14.86
CA ALA A 7 -15.57 -7.89 -16.30
C ALA A 7 -16.39 -9.13 -16.67
N LYS A 8 -16.06 -10.30 -16.11
CA LYS A 8 -16.84 -11.54 -16.29
C LYS A 8 -18.26 -11.40 -15.74
N GLN A 9 -18.41 -10.85 -14.54
CA GLN A 9 -19.72 -10.58 -13.93
C GLN A 9 -20.57 -9.59 -14.74
N ALA A 10 -19.93 -8.65 -15.44
CA ALA A 10 -20.57 -7.70 -16.35
C ALA A 10 -20.82 -8.26 -17.76
N GLY A 11 -20.63 -9.57 -17.99
CA GLY A 11 -20.98 -10.24 -19.25
C GLY A 11 -19.86 -10.33 -20.29
N ALA A 12 -18.61 -9.98 -19.94
CA ALA A 12 -17.48 -10.18 -20.85
C ALA A 12 -17.30 -11.68 -21.18
N GLN A 13 -17.36 -12.01 -22.46
CA GLN A 13 -17.29 -13.41 -22.92
C GLN A 13 -15.91 -14.03 -22.65
N SER A 14 -14.85 -13.28 -22.97
CA SER A 14 -13.46 -13.70 -22.77
C SER A 14 -12.69 -12.63 -22.00
N VAL A 15 -11.92 -13.08 -21.01
CA VAL A 15 -11.02 -12.23 -20.22
C VAL A 15 -9.71 -12.99 -20.06
N VAL A 16 -8.61 -12.34 -20.44
CA VAL A 16 -7.24 -12.84 -20.28
C VAL A 16 -6.50 -11.91 -19.32
N LEU A 17 -5.99 -12.47 -18.23
CA LEU A 17 -5.06 -11.83 -17.32
C LEU A 17 -3.64 -12.25 -17.72
N ILE A 18 -2.74 -11.29 -17.89
CA ILE A 18 -1.31 -11.56 -18.11
C ILE A 18 -0.52 -11.02 -16.93
N ASP A 19 0.53 -11.73 -16.55
CA ASP A 19 1.47 -11.28 -15.54
C ASP A 19 2.88 -11.67 -15.98
N LYS A 20 3.84 -10.75 -15.82
CA LYS A 20 5.25 -11.03 -16.17
C LYS A 20 5.91 -11.94 -15.16
N CYS A 21 5.39 -12.01 -13.95
CA CYS A 21 5.89 -12.89 -12.91
C CYS A 21 5.54 -14.36 -13.21
N PRO A 22 6.38 -15.31 -12.76
CA PRO A 22 5.95 -16.70 -12.68
C PRO A 22 4.81 -16.86 -11.68
N GLU A 23 4.02 -17.92 -11.82
CA GLU A 23 2.86 -18.20 -10.96
C GLU A 23 3.23 -18.26 -9.47
N SER A 24 4.42 -18.77 -9.14
CA SER A 24 4.94 -18.81 -7.77
C SER A 24 5.09 -17.43 -7.13
N TRP A 25 5.13 -16.37 -7.93
CA TRP A 25 5.20 -14.98 -7.52
C TRP A 25 3.90 -14.20 -7.71
N ALA A 26 2.78 -14.89 -8.00
CA ALA A 26 1.49 -14.27 -8.20
C ALA A 26 1.07 -13.34 -7.05
N GLY A 27 0.33 -12.28 -7.42
CA GLY A 27 -0.28 -11.32 -6.51
C GLY A 27 0.47 -9.99 -6.37
N GLY A 28 1.69 -9.89 -6.91
CA GLY A 28 2.51 -8.69 -6.80
C GLY A 28 2.65 -8.22 -5.34
N ASN A 29 2.59 -6.92 -5.09
CA ASN A 29 2.61 -6.37 -3.73
C ASN A 29 1.41 -6.74 -2.88
N SER A 30 0.26 -7.07 -3.49
CA SER A 30 -0.92 -7.44 -2.72
C SER A 30 -0.67 -8.69 -1.86
N TYR A 31 0.24 -9.57 -2.30
CA TYR A 31 0.69 -10.75 -1.57
C TYR A 31 1.39 -10.41 -0.23
N PHE A 32 2.14 -9.30 -0.19
CA PHE A 32 2.98 -8.88 0.95
C PHE A 32 2.24 -7.97 1.94
N THR A 33 0.93 -7.83 1.78
CA THR A 33 0.11 -7.00 2.67
C THR A 33 -0.29 -7.76 3.93
N ALA A 34 -0.73 -7.01 4.94
CA ALA A 34 -1.43 -7.58 6.09
C ALA A 34 -2.87 -8.04 5.73
N GLY A 35 -3.32 -7.88 4.47
CA GLY A 35 -4.67 -8.22 4.03
C GLY A 35 -5.77 -7.30 4.56
N ALA A 36 -5.40 -6.13 5.08
CA ALA A 36 -6.32 -5.21 5.74
C ALA A 36 -6.93 -4.20 4.76
N TYR A 37 -8.25 -4.02 4.82
CA TYR A 37 -9.00 -3.06 4.00
C TYR A 37 -9.36 -1.84 4.84
N ARG A 38 -9.94 -0.78 4.28
CA ARG A 38 -10.48 0.36 5.06
C ARG A 38 -11.84 0.70 4.49
N ALA A 39 -12.87 0.66 5.33
CA ALA A 39 -14.24 0.82 4.88
C ALA A 39 -15.10 1.56 5.88
N VAL A 40 -16.10 2.26 5.37
CA VAL A 40 -17.18 2.84 6.17
C VAL A 40 -18.01 1.73 6.82
N HIS A 41 -18.39 1.88 8.09
CA HIS A 41 -19.30 0.97 8.81
C HIS A 41 -20.05 1.69 9.95
N ASN A 42 -21.23 1.20 10.31
CA ASN A 42 -22.04 1.74 11.42
C ASN A 42 -21.74 1.08 12.77
N GLY A 43 -20.57 0.45 12.90
CA GLY A 43 -20.09 -0.21 14.12
C GLY A 43 -20.06 -1.73 14.00
N LEU A 44 -19.99 -2.43 15.15
CA LEU A 44 -19.76 -3.88 15.20
C LEU A 44 -20.78 -4.71 14.41
N GLN A 45 -22.05 -4.30 14.38
CA GLN A 45 -23.11 -5.06 13.70
C GLN A 45 -22.95 -5.14 12.18
N ASP A 46 -22.34 -4.14 11.55
CA ASP A 46 -22.01 -4.19 10.12
C ASP A 46 -20.82 -5.12 9.83
N VAL A 47 -20.02 -5.42 10.85
CA VAL A 47 -18.76 -6.17 10.73
C VAL A 47 -18.94 -7.65 11.09
N LEU A 48 -19.77 -7.98 12.08
CA LEU A 48 -20.01 -9.36 12.54
C LEU A 48 -20.42 -10.33 11.42
N PRO A 49 -21.29 -9.97 10.45
CA PRO A 49 -21.65 -10.86 9.34
C PRO A 49 -20.48 -11.19 8.40
N LEU A 50 -19.36 -10.47 8.51
CA LEU A 50 -18.20 -10.58 7.63
C LEU A 50 -17.04 -11.36 8.28
N VAL A 51 -17.18 -11.79 9.54
CA VAL A 51 -16.15 -12.54 10.28
C VAL A 51 -16.70 -13.86 10.79
N ASN A 52 -15.86 -14.88 10.78
CA ASN A 52 -16.20 -16.23 11.26
C ASN A 52 -15.42 -16.65 12.51
N ASN A 53 -14.62 -15.74 13.07
CA ASN A 53 -13.67 -16.00 14.15
C ASN A 53 -13.99 -15.22 15.45
N VAL A 54 -15.17 -14.62 15.54
CA VAL A 54 -15.62 -13.85 16.70
C VAL A 54 -16.81 -14.58 17.33
N SER A 55 -16.63 -15.12 18.53
CA SER A 55 -17.72 -15.70 19.32
C SER A 55 -18.64 -14.62 19.89
N GLU A 56 -19.87 -14.96 20.27
CA GLU A 56 -20.79 -14.02 20.92
C GLU A 56 -20.18 -13.38 22.19
N GLN A 57 -19.42 -14.15 22.96
CA GLN A 57 -18.72 -13.65 24.14
C GLN A 57 -17.61 -12.64 23.79
N GLN A 58 -16.88 -12.88 22.69
CA GLN A 58 -15.89 -11.92 22.20
C GLN A 58 -16.57 -10.67 21.65
N ALA A 59 -17.66 -10.81 20.91
CA ALA A 59 -18.45 -9.70 20.39
C ALA A 59 -18.91 -8.77 21.53
N GLY A 60 -19.37 -9.33 22.65
CA GLY A 60 -19.77 -8.56 23.84
C GLY A 60 -18.64 -7.76 24.52
N ARG A 61 -17.37 -7.99 24.16
CA ARG A 61 -16.20 -7.26 24.68
C ARG A 61 -15.58 -6.30 23.66
N ILE A 62 -16.01 -6.35 22.40
CA ILE A 62 -15.47 -5.51 21.33
C ILE A 62 -16.21 -4.19 21.32
N VAL A 63 -15.48 -3.11 21.56
CA VAL A 63 -15.94 -1.74 21.32
C VAL A 63 -15.44 -1.34 19.94
N LEU A 64 -16.35 -1.28 18.96
CA LEU A 64 -16.06 -0.79 17.61
C LEU A 64 -17.01 0.36 17.29
N GLU A 65 -16.51 1.58 17.48
CA GLU A 65 -17.23 2.80 17.14
C GLU A 65 -17.54 2.87 15.63
N PRO A 66 -18.66 3.50 15.24
CA PRO A 66 -18.94 3.78 13.84
C PRO A 66 -17.77 4.52 13.18
N TYR A 67 -17.45 4.13 11.96
CA TYR A 67 -16.49 4.83 11.11
C TYR A 67 -17.22 5.23 9.83
N GLY A 68 -17.72 6.46 9.83
CA GLY A 68 -18.59 7.00 8.80
C GLY A 68 -17.83 7.53 7.58
N ARG A 69 -18.61 8.03 6.60
CA ARG A 69 -18.07 8.68 5.41
C ARG A 69 -17.21 9.90 5.73
N ASN A 70 -17.66 10.70 6.70
CA ASN A 70 -16.94 11.91 7.12
C ASN A 70 -15.62 11.57 7.81
N ASP A 71 -15.56 10.47 8.57
CA ASP A 71 -14.33 10.01 9.20
C ASP A 71 -13.30 9.57 8.16
N PHE A 72 -13.73 8.81 7.14
CA PHE A 72 -12.82 8.39 6.07
C PHE A 72 -12.39 9.54 5.16
N ALA A 73 -13.31 10.43 4.78
CA ALA A 73 -12.94 11.62 4.03
C ALA A 73 -12.00 12.52 4.84
N GLY A 74 -12.25 12.70 6.13
CA GLY A 74 -11.41 13.49 7.03
C GLY A 74 -10.03 12.90 7.24
N ASP A 75 -9.92 11.57 7.36
CA ASP A 75 -8.62 10.89 7.41
C ASP A 75 -7.82 11.07 6.12
N LEU A 76 -8.45 10.91 4.95
CA LEU A 76 -7.81 11.16 3.66
C LEU A 76 -7.32 12.60 3.57
N ASP A 77 -8.19 13.57 3.86
CA ASP A 77 -7.86 14.99 3.82
C ASP A 77 -6.69 15.33 4.76
N ARG A 78 -6.77 14.89 6.01
CA ARG A 78 -5.75 15.15 7.03
C ARG A 78 -4.40 14.55 6.69
N VAL A 79 -4.34 13.26 6.33
CA VAL A 79 -3.04 12.61 6.11
C VAL A 79 -2.46 12.90 4.73
N CYS A 80 -3.30 13.25 3.75
CA CYS A 80 -2.89 13.65 2.41
C CYS A 80 -2.81 15.18 2.22
N MET A 81 -2.84 15.96 3.31
CA MET A 81 -2.69 17.42 3.31
C MET A 81 -3.68 18.15 2.39
N GLY A 82 -4.91 17.64 2.26
CA GLY A 82 -5.97 18.19 1.41
C GLY A 82 -5.73 18.09 -0.09
N ARG A 83 -4.78 17.24 -0.53
CA ARG A 83 -4.38 17.13 -1.94
C ARG A 83 -5.07 16.02 -2.72
N THR A 84 -5.79 15.11 -2.04
CA THR A 84 -6.50 14.00 -2.68
C THR A 84 -7.56 14.52 -3.67
N ASP A 85 -7.66 13.90 -4.85
CA ASP A 85 -8.72 14.24 -5.81
C ASP A 85 -10.10 13.98 -5.22
N ALA A 86 -10.93 15.02 -5.14
CA ALA A 86 -12.22 14.96 -4.46
C ALA A 86 -13.20 13.95 -5.06
N ARG A 87 -13.16 13.73 -6.39
CA ARG A 87 -14.03 12.74 -7.04
C ARG A 87 -13.54 11.33 -6.78
N LEU A 88 -12.23 11.09 -6.85
CA LEU A 88 -11.65 9.79 -6.49
C LEU A 88 -11.89 9.47 -5.01
N ALA A 89 -11.70 10.43 -4.11
CA ALA A 89 -11.99 10.28 -2.68
C ALA A 89 -13.47 9.94 -2.44
N LYS A 90 -14.39 10.68 -3.08
CA LYS A 90 -15.83 10.42 -2.95
C LYS A 90 -16.17 9.00 -3.37
N VAL A 91 -15.70 8.56 -4.54
CA VAL A 91 -15.93 7.18 -5.03
C VAL A 91 -15.35 6.15 -4.06
N LEU A 92 -14.11 6.33 -3.61
CA LEU A 92 -13.45 5.43 -2.67
C LEU A 92 -14.23 5.31 -1.36
N VAL A 93 -14.68 6.43 -0.78
CA VAL A 93 -15.39 6.48 0.50
C VAL A 93 -16.79 5.88 0.37
N GLU A 94 -17.57 6.32 -0.64
CA GLU A 94 -18.97 5.91 -0.82
C GLU A 94 -19.10 4.42 -1.15
N GLU A 95 -18.21 3.89 -1.99
CA GLU A 95 -18.24 2.48 -2.40
C GLU A 95 -17.38 1.59 -1.51
N SER A 96 -16.66 2.14 -0.53
CA SER A 96 -15.76 1.37 0.32
C SER A 96 -16.50 0.19 0.95
N LEU A 97 -17.66 0.40 1.58
CA LEU A 97 -18.41 -0.69 2.21
C LEU A 97 -18.99 -1.67 1.18
N ASP A 98 -19.51 -1.24 0.03
CA ASP A 98 -20.11 -2.18 -0.94
C ASP A 98 -19.06 -2.95 -1.75
N ALA A 99 -17.86 -2.40 -1.90
CA ALA A 99 -16.68 -3.12 -2.38
C ALA A 99 -16.31 -4.31 -1.49
N ILE A 100 -16.77 -4.24 -0.24
CA ILE A 100 -16.32 -4.91 0.97
C ILE A 100 -17.50 -5.58 1.70
N LYS A 101 -18.74 -5.43 1.24
CA LYS A 101 -19.86 -6.34 1.54
C LYS A 101 -19.71 -7.64 0.76
N PHE A 102 -18.58 -7.74 0.06
CA PHE A 102 -17.80 -8.93 -0.20
C PHE A 102 -16.42 -8.82 0.53
N TRP A 103 -16.40 -8.67 1.87
CA TRP A 103 -15.28 -8.53 2.88
C TRP A 103 -14.75 -7.12 3.35
N GLY A 104 -14.94 -6.79 4.68
CA GLY A 104 -14.94 -5.56 5.59
C GLY A 104 -13.73 -4.58 5.77
N GLY A 105 -13.89 -3.46 6.53
CA GLY A 105 -12.96 -2.30 6.72
C GLY A 105 -11.61 -2.53 7.47
N LEU A 106 -10.98 -1.51 8.10
CA LEU A 106 -9.65 -1.70 8.77
C LEU A 106 -9.73 -2.47 10.08
N CYS A 107 -10.95 -2.83 10.45
CA CYS A 107 -11.25 -3.80 11.50
C CYS A 107 -11.04 -5.23 11.01
N LEU A 108 -11.03 -5.44 9.69
CA LEU A 108 -10.89 -6.75 9.07
C LEU A 108 -9.57 -6.89 8.32
N LYS A 109 -9.03 -8.10 8.41
CA LYS A 109 -7.92 -8.57 7.60
C LYS A 109 -8.25 -9.96 7.08
N THR A 110 -7.77 -10.29 5.90
CA THR A 110 -7.85 -11.67 5.41
C THR A 110 -6.98 -12.59 6.29
N GLU A 111 -7.42 -13.83 6.48
CA GLU A 111 -6.66 -14.87 7.19
C GLU A 111 -5.30 -15.08 6.49
N GLU A 112 -4.16 -15.20 7.16
CA GLU A 112 -2.82 -15.18 6.51
C GLU A 112 -2.48 -13.90 5.69
N GLY A 113 -3.27 -12.83 5.80
CA GLY A 113 -3.03 -11.56 5.10
C GLY A 113 -3.09 -11.68 3.57
N GLY A 114 -2.17 -11.00 2.87
CA GLY A 114 -2.14 -10.95 1.42
C GLY A 114 -2.04 -12.31 0.72
N LYS A 115 -1.49 -13.33 1.39
CA LYS A 115 -1.33 -14.68 0.84
C LYS A 115 -2.67 -15.33 0.49
N SER A 116 -3.60 -15.38 1.45
CA SER A 116 -4.95 -15.93 1.21
C SER A 116 -5.74 -15.05 0.27
N LEU A 117 -5.61 -13.72 0.38
CA LEU A 117 -6.31 -12.77 -0.48
C LEU A 117 -6.00 -13.06 -1.96
N VAL A 118 -4.72 -13.24 -2.29
CA VAL A 118 -4.29 -13.57 -3.64
C VAL A 118 -4.82 -14.95 -4.05
N ARG A 119 -4.72 -15.95 -3.16
CA ARG A 119 -5.21 -17.33 -3.41
C ARG A 119 -6.71 -17.35 -3.71
N ASP A 120 -7.51 -16.62 -2.95
CA ASP A 120 -8.96 -16.54 -3.10
C ASP A 120 -9.36 -15.75 -4.34
N LEU A 121 -8.65 -14.66 -4.65
CA LEU A 121 -8.87 -13.92 -5.90
C LEU A 121 -8.48 -14.76 -7.14
N GLN A 122 -7.43 -15.57 -7.07
CA GLN A 122 -7.06 -16.51 -8.13
C GLN A 122 -8.16 -17.57 -8.30
N ARG A 123 -8.66 -18.15 -7.20
CA ARG A 123 -9.76 -19.12 -7.22
C ARG A 123 -11.02 -18.51 -7.84
N ALA A 124 -11.42 -17.31 -7.40
CA ALA A 124 -12.59 -16.62 -7.90
C ALA A 124 -12.46 -16.25 -9.39
N ALA A 125 -11.28 -15.80 -9.83
CA ALA A 125 -11.01 -15.53 -11.24
C ALA A 125 -11.10 -16.80 -12.10
N SER A 126 -10.51 -17.90 -11.62
CA SER A 126 -10.59 -19.21 -12.30
C SER A 126 -12.04 -19.72 -12.39
N GLN A 127 -12.82 -19.65 -11.30
CA GLN A 127 -14.23 -20.02 -11.28
C GLN A 127 -15.10 -19.16 -12.21
N ALA A 128 -14.74 -17.88 -12.39
CA ALA A 128 -15.39 -16.99 -13.37
C ALA A 128 -14.94 -17.24 -14.83
N GLY A 129 -14.05 -18.20 -15.07
CA GLY A 129 -13.52 -18.54 -16.39
C GLY A 129 -12.54 -17.51 -16.95
N VAL A 130 -11.82 -16.80 -16.08
CA VAL A 130 -10.70 -15.93 -16.48
C VAL A 130 -9.49 -16.80 -16.83
N GLN A 131 -8.91 -16.57 -18.01
CA GLN A 131 -7.67 -17.23 -18.41
C GLN A 131 -6.48 -16.43 -17.89
N THR A 132 -5.50 -17.10 -17.29
CA THR A 132 -4.29 -16.43 -16.77
C THR A 132 -3.05 -16.92 -17.49
N LEU A 133 -2.20 -15.99 -17.93
CA LEU A 133 -0.91 -16.26 -18.55
C LEU A 133 0.21 -15.70 -17.68
N TRP A 134 0.94 -16.60 -17.01
CA TRP A 134 2.13 -16.28 -16.21
C TRP A 134 3.37 -16.16 -17.10
N SER A 135 4.44 -15.57 -16.56
CA SER A 135 5.71 -15.35 -17.27
C SER A 135 5.51 -14.70 -18.65
N THR A 136 4.51 -13.82 -18.74
CA THR A 136 4.03 -13.23 -20.00
C THR A 136 4.03 -11.70 -19.86
N PRO A 137 5.17 -11.04 -20.07
CA PRO A 137 5.27 -9.59 -19.97
C PRO A 137 4.51 -8.88 -21.08
N PHE A 138 3.91 -7.73 -20.74
CA PHE A 138 3.36 -6.79 -21.71
C PHE A 138 4.49 -6.09 -22.49
N ARG A 139 4.31 -5.89 -23.80
CA ARG A 139 5.28 -5.17 -24.66
C ARG A 139 4.71 -3.92 -25.30
N SER A 140 3.53 -4.02 -25.91
CA SER A 140 2.87 -2.87 -26.54
C SER A 140 1.39 -3.11 -26.79
N VAL A 141 0.64 -2.02 -26.95
CA VAL A 141 -0.74 -2.04 -27.44
C VAL A 141 -0.89 -1.03 -28.57
N LYS A 142 -1.55 -1.44 -29.65
CA LYS A 142 -1.91 -0.55 -30.76
C LYS A 142 -3.35 -0.75 -31.16
N LYS A 143 -4.05 0.34 -31.48
CA LYS A 143 -5.40 0.28 -32.01
C LYS A 143 -5.36 -0.11 -33.48
N ASP A 144 -6.15 -1.10 -33.85
CA ASP A 144 -6.40 -1.49 -35.23
C ASP A 144 -7.36 -0.48 -35.87
N ALA A 145 -6.92 0.19 -36.94
CA ALA A 145 -7.69 1.24 -37.58
C ALA A 145 -8.97 0.74 -38.27
N LYS A 146 -9.02 -0.54 -38.67
CA LYS A 146 -10.15 -1.13 -39.38
C LYS A 146 -11.22 -1.61 -38.41
N THR A 147 -10.81 -2.33 -37.37
CA THR A 147 -11.74 -2.99 -36.44
C THR A 147 -12.00 -2.16 -35.18
N GLY A 148 -11.18 -1.15 -34.90
CA GLY A 148 -11.21 -0.40 -33.65
C GLY A 148 -10.76 -1.21 -32.43
N ARG A 149 -10.42 -2.49 -32.59
CA ARG A 149 -9.88 -3.36 -31.53
C ARG A 149 -8.44 -2.97 -31.20
N LEU A 150 -7.95 -3.49 -30.09
CA LEU A 150 -6.58 -3.37 -29.62
C LEU A 150 -5.80 -4.64 -29.92
N ASN A 151 -4.63 -4.46 -30.51
CA ASN A 151 -3.64 -5.49 -30.76
C ASN A 151 -2.56 -5.37 -29.68
N VAL A 152 -2.53 -6.31 -28.75
CA VAL A 152 -1.60 -6.35 -27.61
C VAL A 152 -0.50 -7.36 -27.88
N VAL A 153 0.76 -6.92 -27.84
CA VAL A 153 1.93 -7.79 -27.96
C VAL A 153 2.40 -8.17 -26.56
N VAL A 154 2.55 -9.48 -26.32
CA VAL A 154 2.96 -10.04 -25.02
C VAL A 154 4.05 -11.11 -25.18
N GLY A 155 4.85 -11.34 -24.14
CA GLY A 155 5.93 -12.32 -24.13
C GLY A 155 7.29 -11.76 -24.55
N ASP A 156 8.34 -12.54 -24.32
CA ASP A 156 9.74 -12.18 -24.61
C ASP A 156 10.28 -12.91 -25.84
N ALA A 157 10.83 -14.11 -25.65
CA ALA A 157 11.50 -14.86 -26.71
C ALA A 157 10.56 -15.30 -27.85
N SER A 158 9.25 -15.38 -27.59
CA SER A 158 8.23 -15.70 -28.59
C SER A 158 7.01 -14.81 -28.39
N PRO A 159 7.04 -13.57 -28.92
CA PRO A 159 5.95 -12.62 -28.76
C PRO A 159 4.66 -13.15 -29.37
N ARG A 160 3.55 -13.00 -28.65
CA ARG A 160 2.20 -13.38 -29.08
C ARG A 160 1.34 -12.13 -29.23
N LEU A 161 0.43 -12.17 -30.20
CA LEU A 161 -0.55 -11.11 -30.43
C LEU A 161 -1.88 -11.51 -29.81
N ILE A 162 -2.45 -10.63 -28.97
CA ILE A 162 -3.80 -10.78 -28.42
C ILE A 162 -4.67 -9.65 -28.98
N SER A 163 -5.74 -10.00 -29.71
CA SER A 163 -6.72 -9.02 -30.20
C SER A 163 -7.90 -8.90 -29.24
N THR A 164 -8.05 -7.72 -28.62
CA THR A 164 -9.05 -7.45 -27.57
C THR A 164 -9.79 -6.15 -27.84
N GLY A 165 -10.99 -5.99 -27.29
CA GLY A 165 -11.71 -4.72 -27.39
C GLY A 165 -11.32 -3.70 -26.31
N ALA A 166 -10.70 -4.12 -25.21
CA ALA A 166 -10.26 -3.27 -24.12
C ALA A 166 -9.03 -3.83 -23.39
N VAL A 167 -8.24 -2.95 -22.77
CA VAL A 167 -7.07 -3.27 -21.93
C VAL A 167 -7.18 -2.52 -20.61
N ILE A 168 -6.99 -3.24 -19.50
CA ILE A 168 -6.93 -2.68 -18.15
C ILE A 168 -5.52 -2.87 -17.62
N PHE A 169 -4.79 -1.76 -17.40
CA PHE A 169 -3.48 -1.76 -16.77
C PHE A 169 -3.61 -1.80 -15.24
N ALA A 170 -3.10 -2.86 -14.62
CA ALA A 170 -3.11 -3.09 -13.18
C ALA A 170 -1.74 -3.57 -12.69
N ALA A 171 -0.68 -2.92 -13.16
CA ALA A 171 0.70 -3.43 -13.12
C ALA A 171 1.55 -2.91 -11.95
N GLY A 172 0.94 -2.22 -10.98
CA GLY A 172 1.67 -1.59 -9.87
C GLY A 172 2.32 -0.26 -10.25
N GLY A 173 3.12 0.28 -9.33
CA GLY A 173 3.97 1.45 -9.54
C GLY A 173 5.40 1.07 -9.97
N PHE A 174 6.40 1.45 -9.18
CA PHE A 174 7.82 1.32 -9.55
C PHE A 174 8.79 1.12 -8.38
N GLU A 175 8.32 0.70 -7.20
CA GLU A 175 9.15 0.62 -5.99
C GLU A 175 10.28 -0.42 -6.04
N ALA A 176 10.24 -1.37 -6.97
CA ALA A 176 11.35 -2.30 -7.19
C ALA A 176 12.37 -1.78 -8.22
N ASN A 177 12.19 -0.58 -8.78
CA ASN A 177 13.09 0.02 -9.75
C ASN A 177 13.99 1.09 -9.11
N PRO A 178 15.26 0.78 -8.77
CA PRO A 178 16.15 1.74 -8.09
C PRO A 178 16.37 3.02 -8.90
N ARG A 179 16.43 2.95 -10.23
CA ARG A 179 16.57 4.14 -11.09
C ARG A 179 15.36 5.06 -10.98
N MET A 180 14.14 4.51 -11.06
CA MET A 180 12.93 5.31 -10.95
C MET A 180 12.73 5.86 -9.53
N ARG A 181 13.10 5.09 -8.51
CA ARG A 181 13.10 5.54 -7.11
C ARG A 181 13.99 6.77 -6.92
N ALA A 182 15.25 6.71 -7.34
CA ALA A 182 16.14 7.87 -7.25
C ALA A 182 15.63 9.08 -8.06
N ALA A 183 15.09 8.83 -9.26
CA ALA A 183 14.61 9.89 -10.14
C ALA A 183 13.33 10.60 -9.63
N HIS A 184 12.43 9.88 -8.98
CA HIS A 184 11.12 10.42 -8.58
C HIS A 184 10.98 10.67 -7.08
N LEU A 185 11.46 9.75 -6.24
CA LEU A 185 11.34 9.85 -4.77
C LEU A 185 12.47 10.67 -4.15
N GLY A 186 13.60 10.78 -4.85
CA GLY A 186 14.73 11.63 -4.47
C GLY A 186 15.97 10.85 -4.02
N PRO A 187 17.01 11.56 -3.55
CA PRO A 187 18.30 10.96 -3.16
C PRO A 187 18.15 9.89 -2.07
N GLY A 188 18.88 8.77 -2.21
CA GLY A 188 18.91 7.67 -1.25
C GLY A 188 17.77 6.65 -1.39
N TRP A 189 16.73 6.93 -2.18
CA TRP A 189 15.62 5.98 -2.39
C TRP A 189 15.99 4.77 -3.24
N ASP A 190 17.08 4.82 -4.00
CA ASP A 190 17.68 3.66 -4.62
C ASP A 190 18.22 2.64 -3.61
N MET A 191 18.55 3.08 -2.38
CA MET A 191 19.03 2.23 -1.29
C MET A 191 17.92 1.68 -0.38
N ALA A 192 16.67 2.15 -0.54
CA ALA A 192 15.54 1.62 0.23
C ALA A 192 15.32 0.13 -0.09
N MET A 193 15.10 -0.69 0.94
CA MET A 193 14.83 -2.11 0.76
C MET A 193 13.45 -2.35 0.16
N VAL A 194 13.29 -3.36 -0.68
CA VAL A 194 12.01 -3.70 -1.29
C VAL A 194 11.24 -4.66 -0.38
N ARG A 195 10.11 -4.22 0.17
CA ARG A 195 9.21 -5.09 0.98
C ARG A 195 8.40 -6.06 0.12
N GLY A 196 8.21 -5.72 -1.15
CA GLY A 196 7.24 -6.33 -2.05
C GLY A 196 7.84 -7.27 -3.09
N THR A 197 7.19 -7.36 -4.24
CA THR A 197 7.73 -8.15 -5.36
C THR A 197 8.92 -7.44 -6.00
N PRO A 198 10.00 -8.15 -6.40
CA PRO A 198 11.10 -7.55 -7.15
C PRO A 198 10.71 -7.15 -8.59
N ASN A 199 9.48 -7.46 -8.99
CA ASN A 199 9.01 -7.31 -10.36
C ASN A 199 8.22 -6.01 -10.60
N ASN A 200 7.95 -5.18 -9.60
CA ASN A 200 7.16 -3.98 -9.79
C ASN A 200 8.07 -2.81 -10.20
N THR A 201 8.41 -2.78 -11.48
CA THR A 201 9.51 -1.97 -12.02
C THR A 201 9.07 -0.85 -12.97
N GLY A 202 7.77 -0.57 -13.05
CA GLY A 202 7.23 0.61 -13.72
C GLY A 202 7.13 0.56 -15.25
N GLU A 203 7.35 -0.57 -15.92
CA GLU A 203 7.41 -0.58 -17.39
C GLU A 203 6.06 -0.25 -18.05
N CYS A 204 4.96 -0.72 -17.47
CA CYS A 204 3.62 -0.37 -17.97
C CYS A 204 3.28 1.11 -17.73
N LEU A 205 3.74 1.67 -16.61
CA LEU A 205 3.56 3.08 -16.26
C LEU A 205 4.30 3.98 -17.25
N GLU A 206 5.60 3.73 -17.48
CA GLU A 206 6.40 4.45 -18.47
C GLU A 206 5.84 4.28 -19.89
N TYR A 207 5.39 3.07 -20.26
CA TYR A 207 4.79 2.82 -21.56
C TYR A 207 3.56 3.69 -21.80
N CYS A 208 2.65 3.76 -20.82
CA CYS A 208 1.42 4.54 -20.93
C CYS A 208 1.71 6.05 -21.05
N LEU A 209 2.62 6.57 -20.23
CA LEU A 209 3.04 7.97 -20.30
C LEU A 209 3.62 8.33 -21.68
N ARG A 210 4.45 7.44 -22.24
CA ARG A 210 5.13 7.68 -23.52
C ARG A 210 4.25 7.46 -24.74
N THR A 211 3.33 6.50 -24.69
CA THR A 211 2.72 5.91 -25.90
C THR A 211 1.19 5.99 -25.90
N CYS A 212 0.55 6.09 -24.74
CA CYS A 212 -0.91 6.07 -24.61
C CYS A 212 -1.53 7.47 -24.44
N ASP A 213 -0.76 8.55 -24.63
CA ASP A 213 -1.16 9.94 -24.34
C ASP A 213 -1.62 10.12 -22.87
N ALA A 214 -1.15 9.28 -21.95
CA ALA A 214 -1.60 9.29 -20.56
C ALA A 214 -1.03 10.49 -19.78
N VAL A 215 -1.85 11.11 -18.93
CA VAL A 215 -1.43 12.22 -18.07
C VAL A 215 -0.85 11.67 -16.75
N ALA A 216 0.35 12.11 -16.38
CA ALA A 216 0.89 11.90 -15.03
C ALA A 216 0.12 12.75 -14.02
N THR A 217 -0.24 12.16 -12.87
CA THR A 217 -0.88 12.86 -11.74
C THR A 217 -0.45 12.22 -10.41
N GLY A 218 -0.88 12.79 -9.29
CA GLY A 218 -0.54 12.28 -7.96
C GLY A 218 0.80 12.79 -7.43
N ASP A 219 1.25 12.20 -6.33
CA ASP A 219 2.50 12.54 -5.66
C ASP A 219 3.65 11.62 -6.12
N TRP A 220 4.39 12.03 -7.14
CA TRP A 220 5.51 11.23 -7.68
C TRP A 220 6.71 11.14 -6.74
N SER A 221 6.83 12.07 -5.79
CA SER A 221 7.80 12.02 -4.67
C SER A 221 7.26 11.24 -3.46
N GLY A 222 6.00 10.81 -3.52
CA GLY A 222 5.28 10.13 -2.47
C GLY A 222 5.38 8.62 -2.55
N CYS A 223 5.56 7.96 -1.41
CA CYS A 223 5.47 6.50 -1.34
C CYS A 223 5.12 6.01 0.06
N HIS A 224 4.58 4.80 0.13
CA HIS A 224 4.48 4.04 1.36
C HIS A 224 5.82 3.35 1.66
N SER A 225 6.43 3.74 2.77
CA SER A 225 7.56 3.04 3.39
C SER A 225 7.23 2.53 4.79
N VAL A 226 8.08 1.72 5.40
CA VAL A 226 7.93 1.29 6.80
C VAL A 226 9.29 1.19 7.48
N ALA A 227 9.30 1.23 8.81
CA ALA A 227 10.42 0.68 9.58
C ALA A 227 10.53 -0.82 9.29
N TRP A 228 11.67 -1.21 8.74
CA TRP A 228 11.94 -2.55 8.22
C TRP A 228 13.15 -3.15 8.92
N ASP A 229 13.18 -4.47 9.05
CA ASP A 229 14.34 -5.17 9.60
C ASP A 229 15.60 -4.86 8.79
N ALA A 230 16.65 -4.38 9.44
CA ALA A 230 17.89 -4.02 8.76
C ALA A 230 18.67 -5.23 8.21
N ASN A 231 18.31 -6.45 8.62
CA ASN A 231 18.89 -7.70 8.15
C ASN A 231 18.02 -8.41 7.10
N ALA A 232 16.96 -7.76 6.61
CA ALA A 232 16.13 -8.30 5.53
C ALA A 232 16.85 -8.29 4.18
N ASP A 233 16.34 -9.10 3.24
CA ASP A 233 16.75 -9.03 1.84
C ASP A 233 16.46 -7.64 1.26
N ALA A 234 17.43 -7.07 0.55
CA ALA A 234 17.34 -5.70 0.07
C ALA A 234 16.47 -5.58 -1.20
N GLU A 235 16.42 -6.62 -2.02
CA GLU A 235 15.85 -6.59 -3.36
C GLU A 235 14.42 -7.13 -3.43
N SER A 236 13.98 -7.85 -2.39
CA SER A 236 12.68 -8.50 -2.40
C SER A 236 12.07 -8.74 -1.02
N GLY A 237 10.74 -8.77 -1.00
CA GLY A 237 9.98 -9.25 0.13
C GLY A 237 10.12 -10.75 0.32
N HIS A 238 10.28 -11.18 1.57
CA HIS A 238 10.25 -12.60 1.89
C HIS A 238 8.81 -13.13 1.85
N ARG A 239 8.50 -14.03 0.90
CA ARG A 239 7.12 -14.51 0.68
C ARG A 239 6.48 -15.13 1.92
N GLU A 240 7.24 -15.85 2.74
CA GLU A 240 6.66 -16.48 3.93
C GLU A 240 6.53 -15.57 5.15
N ILE A 241 7.59 -14.85 5.51
CA ILE A 241 7.67 -14.10 6.77
C ILE A 241 7.41 -12.59 6.60
N SER A 242 6.94 -12.15 5.42
CA SER A 242 6.89 -10.74 5.02
C SER A 242 6.51 -9.75 6.12
N ASN A 243 5.32 -9.93 6.74
CA ASN A 243 4.83 -8.97 7.75
C ASN A 243 5.67 -8.99 9.03
N GLU A 244 6.37 -10.09 9.33
CA GLU A 244 7.26 -10.26 10.49
C GLU A 244 8.53 -9.41 10.40
N LEU A 245 8.91 -9.01 9.17
CA LEU A 245 10.05 -8.12 8.93
C LEU A 245 9.71 -6.65 9.18
N THR A 246 8.42 -6.30 9.26
CA THR A 246 8.00 -4.95 9.69
C THR A 246 8.34 -4.75 11.16
N LYS A 247 8.84 -3.56 11.54
CA LYS A 247 9.21 -3.24 12.92
C LYS A 247 8.36 -2.11 13.46
N SER A 248 7.15 -2.47 13.86
CA SER A 248 6.08 -1.52 14.15
C SER A 248 5.93 -1.11 15.61
N GLY A 249 6.78 -1.60 16.49
CA GLY A 249 6.78 -1.32 17.93
C GLY A 249 7.25 0.07 18.32
N TYR A 250 7.71 0.90 17.37
CA TYR A 250 8.27 2.23 17.66
C TYR A 250 7.42 3.14 18.57
N PRO A 251 6.06 3.11 18.61
CA PRO A 251 5.31 3.96 19.54
C PRO A 251 5.61 3.64 21.01
N LEU A 252 5.97 2.38 21.31
CA LEU A 252 6.27 1.89 22.65
C LEU A 252 7.68 2.23 23.13
N GLY A 253 8.53 2.78 22.26
CA GLY A 253 9.95 3.05 22.56
C GLY A 253 10.43 4.35 21.94
N LEU A 254 11.74 4.39 21.66
CA LEU A 254 12.43 5.50 21.01
C LEU A 254 13.06 5.04 19.70
N MET A 255 13.11 5.92 18.70
CA MET A 255 13.91 5.74 17.49
C MET A 255 15.11 6.68 17.53
N VAL A 256 16.30 6.09 17.56
CA VAL A 256 17.58 6.80 17.68
C VAL A 256 18.41 6.54 16.43
N ASN A 257 18.90 7.59 15.76
CA ASN A 257 19.71 7.45 14.55
C ASN A 257 21.15 7.01 14.85
N ALA A 258 21.96 6.82 13.80
CA ALA A 258 23.37 6.44 13.94
C ALA A 258 24.21 7.44 14.77
N HIS A 259 23.79 8.70 14.92
CA HIS A 259 24.45 9.70 15.76
C HIS A 259 23.97 9.71 17.21
N GLY A 260 23.14 8.75 17.63
CA GLY A 260 22.64 8.66 19.00
C GLY A 260 21.54 9.68 19.31
N ARG A 261 20.86 10.26 18.31
CA ARG A 261 19.81 11.27 18.52
C ARG A 261 18.44 10.79 18.04
N ARG A 262 17.38 11.22 18.73
CA ARG A 262 15.99 11.09 18.24
C ARG A 262 15.74 12.00 17.05
N PHE A 263 14.83 11.60 16.17
CA PHE A 263 14.55 12.31 14.92
C PHE A 263 13.07 12.38 14.52
N VAL A 264 12.17 11.69 15.24
CA VAL A 264 10.71 11.81 15.09
C VAL A 264 9.99 11.77 16.43
N ASP A 265 8.76 12.28 16.48
CA ASP A 265 7.87 12.08 17.62
C ASP A 265 7.18 10.72 17.50
N GLU A 266 7.76 9.69 18.14
CA GLU A 266 7.22 8.33 18.08
C GLU A 266 5.82 8.20 18.69
N GLY A 267 5.35 9.22 19.43
CA GLY A 267 4.04 9.29 20.06
C GLY A 267 3.06 10.26 19.38
N GLU A 268 3.31 10.71 18.16
CA GLU A 268 2.46 11.71 17.50
C GLU A 268 1.05 11.20 17.18
N ASP A 269 0.93 9.96 16.68
CA ASP A 269 -0.35 9.34 16.35
C ASP A 269 -0.22 7.81 16.41
N MET A 270 -1.35 7.11 16.28
CA MET A 270 -1.37 5.66 16.19
C MET A 270 -0.55 5.18 14.99
N ARG A 271 0.11 4.02 15.16
CA ARG A 271 0.97 3.39 14.13
C ARG A 271 0.37 3.48 12.72
N ASN A 272 -0.93 3.19 12.59
CA ASN A 272 -1.62 3.10 11.29
C ASN A 272 -1.67 4.42 10.49
N TYR A 273 -1.32 5.54 11.12
CA TYR A 273 -1.23 6.88 10.53
C TYR A 273 0.21 7.39 10.42
N THR A 274 1.19 6.73 11.06
CA THR A 274 2.59 7.20 11.14
C THR A 274 3.59 6.29 10.44
N TYR A 275 3.28 5.02 10.17
CA TYR A 275 4.28 4.08 9.66
C TYR A 275 4.89 4.52 8.32
N ALA A 276 4.11 5.16 7.43
CA ALA A 276 4.58 5.52 6.10
C ALA A 276 5.67 6.58 6.17
N LYS A 277 5.36 7.68 6.87
CA LYS A 277 6.28 8.79 7.10
C LYS A 277 7.50 8.39 7.91
N PHE A 278 7.38 7.48 8.88
CA PHE A 278 8.53 7.05 9.68
C PHE A 278 9.47 6.14 8.91
N GLY A 279 8.98 5.33 7.97
CA GLY A 279 9.86 4.65 7.02
C GLY A 279 10.73 5.63 6.24
N ARG A 280 10.14 6.74 5.74
CA ARG A 280 10.88 7.81 5.06
C ARG A 280 11.86 8.51 5.98
N ALA A 281 11.42 8.87 7.19
CA ALA A 281 12.28 9.54 8.17
C ALA A 281 13.51 8.69 8.55
N ILE A 282 13.37 7.36 8.62
CA ILE A 282 14.50 6.43 8.82
C ILE A 282 15.45 6.47 7.62
N LEU A 283 14.93 6.47 6.40
CA LEU A 283 15.75 6.58 5.18
C LEU A 283 16.55 7.89 5.15
N GLU A 284 15.98 8.99 5.65
CA GLU A 284 16.64 10.29 5.71
C GLU A 284 17.73 10.37 6.80
N GLN A 285 17.82 9.36 7.69
CA GLN A 285 18.87 9.33 8.70
C GLN A 285 20.22 8.90 8.12
N PRO A 286 21.33 9.30 8.76
CA PRO A 286 22.66 8.81 8.42
C PRO A 286 22.69 7.27 8.36
N ASP A 287 23.32 6.74 7.31
CA ASP A 287 23.38 5.31 7.00
C ASP A 287 22.03 4.63 6.76
N HIS A 288 20.97 5.41 6.50
CA HIS A 288 19.61 4.91 6.24
C HIS A 288 19.09 3.98 7.35
N MET A 289 19.49 4.24 8.60
CA MET A 289 19.20 3.35 9.74
C MET A 289 18.80 4.09 11.00
N ALA A 290 18.07 3.35 11.85
CA ALA A 290 17.79 3.73 13.22
C ALA A 290 17.87 2.50 14.14
N LEU A 291 18.01 2.77 15.43
CA LEU A 291 17.85 1.80 16.51
C LEU A 291 16.51 2.10 17.18
N GLN A 292 15.62 1.11 17.20
CA GLN A 292 14.45 1.15 18.07
C GLN A 292 14.86 0.65 19.45
N VAL A 293 14.67 1.47 20.48
CA VAL A 293 15.11 1.23 21.85
C VAL A 293 13.92 1.10 22.79
N PHE A 294 13.93 0.04 23.60
CA PHE A 294 12.87 -0.34 24.54
C PHE A 294 13.48 -0.78 25.87
N ASP A 295 12.64 -0.82 26.91
CA ASP A 295 12.98 -1.36 28.22
C ASP A 295 12.06 -2.56 28.57
N ALA A 296 12.19 -3.11 29.78
CA ALA A 296 11.38 -4.24 30.22
C ALA A 296 9.87 -3.95 30.29
N GLN A 297 9.46 -2.68 30.44
CA GLN A 297 8.06 -2.29 30.50
C GLN A 297 7.43 -2.36 29.11
N ALA A 298 8.12 -1.84 28.10
CA ALA A 298 7.62 -1.78 26.73
C ALA A 298 7.76 -3.13 25.98
N THR A 299 8.81 -3.91 26.27
CA THR A 299 9.10 -5.15 25.55
C THR A 299 8.00 -6.21 25.67
N ALA A 300 7.26 -6.24 26.78
CA ALA A 300 6.13 -7.13 26.98
C ALA A 300 4.94 -6.84 26.04
N TRP A 301 4.86 -5.61 25.49
CA TRP A 301 3.83 -5.18 24.56
C TRP A 301 4.24 -5.28 23.09
N LEU A 302 5.52 -5.59 22.82
CA LEU A 302 5.98 -5.81 21.46
C LEU A 302 5.30 -7.02 20.84
N ARG A 303 4.92 -6.89 19.58
CA ARG A 303 4.33 -7.99 18.82
C ARG A 303 5.36 -9.10 18.67
N SER A 304 5.10 -10.26 19.26
CA SER A 304 5.98 -11.44 19.16
C SER A 304 6.22 -11.86 17.71
N GLU A 305 5.24 -11.64 16.83
CA GLU A 305 5.37 -11.82 15.38
C GLU A 305 6.56 -11.05 14.79
N GLU A 306 6.84 -9.83 15.26
CA GLU A 306 7.87 -8.95 14.68
C GLU A 306 9.19 -8.96 15.48
N TYR A 307 9.13 -9.21 16.80
CA TYR A 307 10.25 -8.99 17.73
C TYR A 307 10.77 -10.25 18.43
N ARG A 308 10.31 -11.45 18.06
CA ARG A 308 10.82 -12.69 18.67
C ARG A 308 12.29 -12.97 18.28
N PRO A 309 13.10 -13.60 19.15
CA PRO A 309 14.53 -13.80 18.92
C PRO A 309 14.86 -14.54 17.62
N GLU A 310 13.99 -15.43 17.16
CA GLU A 310 14.20 -16.18 15.92
C GLU A 310 14.09 -15.27 14.69
N ARG A 311 13.45 -14.11 14.79
CA ARG A 311 13.12 -13.23 13.63
C ARG A 311 13.93 -11.97 13.53
N VAL A 312 14.34 -11.41 14.64
CA VAL A 312 15.09 -10.16 14.66
C VAL A 312 16.30 -10.31 15.55
N GLU A 313 17.39 -9.67 15.15
CA GLU A 313 18.54 -9.50 16.02
C GLU A 313 18.15 -8.62 17.22
N ARG A 314 18.09 -9.23 18.40
CA ARG A 314 17.80 -8.54 19.67
C ARG A 314 19.12 -8.18 20.35
N ILE A 315 19.41 -6.90 20.43
CA ILE A 315 20.57 -6.39 21.18
C ILE A 315 20.10 -6.07 22.59
N THR A 316 20.44 -6.91 23.57
CA THR A 316 19.99 -6.73 24.96
C THR A 316 21.13 -6.36 25.90
N ALA A 317 20.84 -5.59 26.94
CA ALA A 317 21.81 -5.17 27.96
C ALA A 317 21.10 -4.85 29.28
N ASP A 318 21.86 -4.86 30.38
CA ASP A 318 21.33 -4.56 31.72
C ASP A 318 21.49 -3.07 32.10
N SER A 319 22.19 -2.29 31.27
CA SER A 319 22.33 -0.83 31.38
C SER A 319 22.27 -0.14 30.01
N ILE A 320 21.98 1.17 30.01
CA ILE A 320 21.95 1.98 28.78
C ILE A 320 23.35 2.14 28.18
N GLU A 321 24.37 2.23 29.02
CA GLU A 321 25.78 2.33 28.63
C GLU A 321 26.25 1.04 27.94
N GLU A 322 25.95 -0.12 28.54
CA GLU A 322 26.25 -1.41 27.92
C GLU A 322 25.46 -1.60 26.62
N LEU A 323 24.21 -1.14 26.55
CA LEU A 323 23.43 -1.17 25.31
C LEU A 323 24.10 -0.33 24.22
N ALA A 324 24.58 0.87 24.57
CA ALA A 324 25.29 1.75 23.66
C ALA A 324 26.57 1.10 23.14
N ASP A 325 27.36 0.46 24.01
CA ASP A 325 28.56 -0.29 23.63
C ASP A 325 28.25 -1.39 22.59
N LYS A 326 27.20 -2.19 22.83
CA LYS A 326 26.78 -3.24 21.89
C LYS A 326 26.27 -2.68 20.57
N CYS A 327 25.62 -1.52 20.59
CA CYS A 327 25.08 -0.87 19.40
C CYS A 327 26.16 -0.28 18.47
N VAL A 328 27.39 -0.02 18.96
CA VAL A 328 28.50 0.47 18.10
C VAL A 328 28.77 -0.48 16.96
N ALA A 329 28.84 -1.77 17.24
CA ALA A 329 29.05 -2.80 16.22
C ALA A 329 27.87 -2.95 15.24
N ARG A 330 26.76 -2.24 15.45
CA ARG A 330 25.57 -2.23 14.58
C ARG A 330 25.34 -0.88 13.89
N GLY A 331 26.25 0.07 14.03
CA GLY A 331 26.22 1.35 13.32
C GLY A 331 26.05 2.59 14.21
N LEU A 332 25.96 2.44 15.53
CA LEU A 332 25.99 3.59 16.42
C LEU A 332 27.37 4.27 16.40
N ARG A 333 27.41 5.55 16.04
CA ARG A 333 28.63 6.35 15.89
C ARG A 333 28.99 7.17 17.14
N SER A 334 28.03 7.46 18.01
CA SER A 334 28.26 8.21 19.26
C SER A 334 27.52 7.58 20.43
N LYS A 335 28.28 6.92 21.31
CA LYS A 335 27.77 6.34 22.56
C LYS A 335 27.29 7.43 23.51
N ASP A 336 28.09 8.47 23.68
CA ASP A 336 27.77 9.57 24.60
C ASP A 336 26.47 10.26 24.20
N ALA A 337 26.27 10.56 22.92
CA ALA A 337 25.03 11.17 22.45
C ALA A 337 23.81 10.25 22.65
N PHE A 338 23.98 8.93 22.45
CA PHE A 338 22.93 7.94 22.69
C PHE A 338 22.51 7.90 24.16
N VAL A 339 23.49 7.79 25.07
CA VAL A 339 23.23 7.76 26.52
C VAL A 339 22.59 9.08 26.96
N GLN A 340 23.15 10.23 26.56
CA GLN A 340 22.61 11.54 26.92
C GLN A 340 21.19 11.76 26.41
N THR A 341 20.88 11.34 25.17
CA THR A 341 19.53 11.43 24.61
C THR A 341 18.51 10.67 25.47
N ILE A 342 18.86 9.47 25.95
CA ILE A 342 17.96 8.66 26.79
C ILE A 342 17.83 9.26 28.20
N LEU A 343 18.92 9.75 28.79
CA LEU A 343 18.88 10.42 30.09
C LEU A 343 18.01 11.69 30.04
N GLU A 344 18.23 12.57 29.05
CA GLU A 344 17.43 13.79 28.87
C GLU A 344 15.95 13.47 28.63
N TYR A 345 15.67 12.42 27.86
CA TYR A 345 14.32 11.93 27.64
C TYR A 345 13.67 11.46 28.94
N ASN A 346 14.35 10.61 29.72
CA ASN A 346 13.84 10.10 30.99
C ASN A 346 13.52 11.24 31.97
N GLU A 347 14.40 12.24 32.08
CA GLU A 347 14.15 13.42 32.90
C GLU A 347 12.89 14.19 32.48
N ALA A 348 12.66 14.35 31.17
CA ALA A 348 11.48 15.02 30.64
C ALA A 348 10.19 14.22 30.90
N VAL A 349 10.24 12.89 30.78
CA VAL A 349 9.11 12.02 31.15
C VAL A 349 8.79 12.16 32.63
N LEU A 350 9.79 12.07 33.51
CA LEU A 350 9.60 12.19 34.96
C LEU A 350 9.05 13.57 35.35
N ALA A 351 9.52 14.65 34.71
CA ALA A 351 8.99 15.99 34.91
C ALA A 351 7.49 16.09 34.54
N HIS A 352 7.11 15.58 33.36
CA HIS A 352 5.71 15.54 32.94
C HIS A 352 4.83 14.69 33.88
N ARG A 353 5.35 13.55 34.36
CA ARG A 353 4.63 12.67 35.31
C ARG A 353 4.34 13.33 36.65
N ARG A 354 5.25 14.16 37.15
CA ARG A 354 5.03 14.92 38.40
C ARG A 354 3.90 15.94 38.26
N GLU A 355 3.76 16.55 37.08
CA GLU A 355 2.66 17.49 36.78
C GLU A 355 1.33 16.76 36.51
N ASN A 356 1.39 15.50 36.08
CA ASN A 356 0.22 14.69 35.70
C ASN A 356 0.14 13.36 36.49
N PRO A 357 0.04 13.39 37.83
CA PRO A 357 0.14 12.18 38.66
C PRO A 357 -1.02 11.21 38.48
N SER A 358 -2.18 11.69 38.00
CA SER A 358 -3.36 10.85 37.74
C SER A 358 -3.39 10.23 36.35
N ALA A 359 -2.49 10.64 35.44
CA ALA A 359 -2.48 10.16 34.07
C ALA A 359 -1.96 8.71 34.00
N LYS A 360 -2.74 7.84 33.36
CA LYS A 360 -2.44 6.41 33.23
C LYS A 360 -1.92 6.12 31.83
N TRP A 361 -0.92 5.24 31.76
CA TRP A 361 -0.43 4.75 30.48
C TRP A 361 -1.46 3.81 29.87
N ASP A 362 -1.89 4.13 28.66
CA ASP A 362 -2.86 3.36 27.89
C ASP A 362 -2.43 3.32 26.42
N PRO A 363 -1.91 2.19 25.92
CA PRO A 363 -1.44 2.07 24.55
C PRO A 363 -2.59 2.00 23.54
N SER A 364 -3.85 1.92 23.98
CA SER A 364 -5.03 1.83 23.12
C SER A 364 -5.63 3.19 22.75
N THR A 365 -5.24 4.26 23.45
CA THR A 365 -5.72 5.63 23.22
C THR A 365 -4.55 6.62 23.19
N LYS A 366 -4.74 7.82 22.63
CA LYS A 366 -3.74 8.89 22.77
C LYS A 366 -3.81 9.43 24.20
N ASP A 367 -2.97 8.86 25.07
CA ASP A 367 -3.04 9.01 26.53
C ASP A 367 -2.51 10.35 27.07
N GLY A 368 -1.91 11.19 26.19
CA GLY A 368 -1.33 12.49 26.54
C GLY A 368 -0.06 12.42 27.39
N LEU A 369 0.46 11.21 27.67
CA LEU A 369 1.69 11.06 28.44
C LEU A 369 2.88 11.46 27.60
N SER A 370 3.50 12.56 27.99
CA SER A 370 4.40 13.32 27.13
C SER A 370 5.78 13.57 27.76
N THR A 371 6.65 14.19 26.98
CA THR A 371 7.95 14.78 27.39
C THR A 371 7.89 16.31 27.46
N GLN A 372 6.68 16.88 27.41
CA GLN A 372 6.45 18.32 27.46
C GLN A 372 5.81 18.68 28.80
N SER A 373 6.52 19.46 29.62
CA SER A 373 6.07 19.92 30.94
C SER A 373 6.46 21.38 31.17
N THR A 374 6.04 21.98 32.28
CA THR A 374 6.54 23.32 32.66
C THR A 374 7.98 23.26 33.18
N MET A 375 8.36 22.16 33.83
CA MET A 375 9.71 21.96 34.37
C MET A 375 10.77 21.59 33.33
N LYS A 376 10.41 20.81 32.30
CA LYS A 376 11.32 20.38 31.22
C LYS A 376 10.56 20.14 29.92
N ARG A 377 11.15 20.59 28.81
CA ARG A 377 10.64 20.39 27.45
C ARG A 377 11.77 19.97 26.54
N LEU A 378 11.53 18.92 25.77
CA LEU A 378 12.45 18.53 24.70
C LEU A 378 12.11 19.28 23.42
N GLY A 379 13.12 19.63 22.62
CA GLY A 379 12.91 20.23 21.29
C GLY A 379 12.15 19.30 20.34
N LEU A 380 12.29 17.98 20.52
CA LEU A 380 11.49 16.96 19.86
C LEU A 380 10.63 16.25 20.90
N ALA A 381 9.32 16.47 20.85
CA ALA A 381 8.39 15.81 21.75
C ALA A 381 8.31 14.30 21.50
N LYS A 382 7.94 13.58 22.54
CA LYS A 382 7.14 12.37 22.46
C LYS A 382 5.77 12.76 22.99
N SER A 383 4.76 12.84 22.12
CA SER A 383 3.47 13.47 22.46
C SER A 383 2.53 12.57 23.25
N ASN A 384 2.65 11.25 23.10
CA ASN A 384 1.85 10.24 23.80
C ASN A 384 2.71 9.02 24.17
N TRP A 385 2.20 8.19 25.08
CA TRP A 385 2.79 6.91 25.50
C TRP A 385 4.21 7.03 26.05
N ALA A 386 4.59 8.20 26.58
CA ALA A 386 5.91 8.40 27.13
C ALA A 386 6.09 7.60 28.43
N LEU A 387 6.97 6.62 28.36
CA LEU A 387 7.52 5.86 29.50
C LEU A 387 9.01 6.13 29.57
N ALA A 388 9.53 6.27 30.79
CA ALA A 388 10.98 6.35 31.01
C ALA A 388 11.60 4.99 30.68
N LEU A 389 12.74 4.99 30.00
CA LEU A 389 13.56 3.81 29.76
C LEU A 389 14.49 3.65 30.97
N ASP A 390 13.97 3.09 32.06
CA ASP A 390 14.69 2.96 33.33
C ASP A 390 14.65 1.55 33.94
N ARG A 391 14.07 0.56 33.23
CA ARG A 391 13.99 -0.83 33.69
C ARG A 391 14.69 -1.82 32.75
N ALA A 392 15.76 -2.42 33.25
CA ALA A 392 16.44 -3.54 32.60
C ALA A 392 15.54 -4.80 32.53
N PRO A 393 15.77 -5.70 31.54
CA PRO A 393 16.73 -5.56 30.46
C PRO A 393 16.27 -4.56 29.40
N PHE A 394 17.22 -3.80 28.86
CA PHE A 394 17.00 -2.93 27.71
C PHE A 394 17.14 -3.73 26.42
N LEU A 395 16.42 -3.31 25.38
CA LEU A 395 16.44 -3.91 24.06
C LEU A 395 16.66 -2.82 22.99
N ALA A 396 17.60 -3.05 22.08
CA ALA A 396 17.70 -2.34 20.82
C ALA A 396 17.48 -3.30 19.63
N VAL A 397 16.82 -2.78 18.60
CA VAL A 397 16.62 -3.44 17.31
C VAL A 397 17.02 -2.48 16.20
N LYS A 398 17.92 -2.94 15.31
CA LYS A 398 18.33 -2.16 14.14
C LYS A 398 17.26 -2.23 13.05
N VAL A 399 16.86 -1.06 12.55
CA VAL A 399 15.87 -0.93 11.49
C VAL A 399 16.39 -0.04 10.36
N THR A 400 15.85 -0.26 9.16
CA THR A 400 16.02 0.57 7.97
C THR A 400 14.64 0.90 7.37
N ALA A 401 14.62 1.44 6.16
CA ALA A 401 13.41 1.78 5.43
C ALA A 401 13.10 0.71 4.37
N GLY A 402 11.89 0.14 4.46
CA GLY A 402 11.34 -0.76 3.45
C GLY A 402 10.29 -0.03 2.61
N ILE A 403 10.49 0.11 1.30
CA ILE A 403 9.50 0.67 0.38
C ILE A 403 8.47 -0.40 0.00
N THR A 404 7.19 0.01 -0.06
CA THR A 404 6.07 -0.87 -0.39
C THR A 404 5.38 -0.51 -1.69
N PHE A 405 5.04 0.77 -1.90
CA PHE A 405 4.32 1.24 -3.10
C PHE A 405 4.43 2.75 -3.26
N THR A 406 4.23 3.25 -4.47
CA THR A 406 4.40 4.66 -4.90
C THR A 406 3.05 5.36 -5.07
N PHE A 407 3.00 6.68 -4.86
CA PHE A 407 1.73 7.45 -4.86
C PHE A 407 1.45 8.17 -6.19
N GLY A 408 2.48 8.40 -7.00
CA GLY A 408 2.38 8.97 -8.34
C GLY A 408 1.94 7.94 -9.36
N GLY A 409 1.11 8.34 -10.32
CA GLY A 409 0.60 7.42 -11.33
C GLY A 409 -0.14 8.12 -12.47
N LEU A 410 -1.01 7.38 -13.14
CA LEU A 410 -1.78 7.88 -14.28
C LEU A 410 -3.09 8.51 -13.83
N LYS A 411 -3.49 9.59 -14.51
CA LYS A 411 -4.81 10.21 -14.33
C LYS A 411 -5.87 9.37 -15.02
N VAL A 412 -6.97 9.13 -14.29
CA VAL A 412 -8.11 8.38 -14.79
C VAL A 412 -9.43 9.11 -14.57
N ASP A 413 -10.44 8.72 -15.32
CA ASP A 413 -11.82 9.07 -15.07
C ASP A 413 -12.31 8.34 -13.78
N PRO A 414 -12.80 9.05 -12.76
CA PRO A 414 -13.21 8.44 -11.49
C PRO A 414 -14.36 7.44 -11.60
N ASP A 415 -15.23 7.58 -12.60
CA ASP A 415 -16.44 6.76 -12.72
C ASP A 415 -16.12 5.40 -13.38
N THR A 416 -15.17 5.40 -14.32
CA THR A 416 -14.86 4.25 -15.18
C THR A 416 -13.45 3.72 -15.02
N ALA A 417 -12.54 4.47 -14.38
CA ALA A 417 -11.10 4.24 -14.35
C ALA A 417 -10.42 4.23 -15.74
N GLN A 418 -11.05 4.86 -16.73
CA GLN A 418 -10.47 5.07 -18.06
C GLN A 418 -9.26 6.00 -18.00
N ILE A 419 -8.18 5.69 -18.71
CA ILE A 419 -7.02 6.57 -18.81
C ILE A 419 -7.42 7.87 -19.53
N LEU A 420 -7.15 9.01 -18.90
CA LEU A 420 -7.44 10.32 -19.47
C LEU A 420 -6.25 10.83 -20.32
N PRO A 421 -6.53 11.32 -21.53
CA PRO A 421 -5.50 11.83 -22.45
C PRO A 421 -5.02 13.24 -22.08
N VAL A 422 -3.78 13.58 -22.46
CA VAL A 422 -3.27 14.97 -22.37
C VAL A 422 -4.08 15.89 -23.29
N SER A 423 -4.43 15.41 -24.47
CA SER A 423 -5.16 16.16 -25.50
C SER A 423 -6.64 16.48 -25.16
N GLY A 424 -7.17 15.98 -24.05
CA GLY A 424 -8.60 16.09 -23.69
C GLY A 424 -9.54 15.25 -24.56
N VAL A 425 -9.04 14.63 -25.63
CA VAL A 425 -9.77 13.73 -26.54
C VAL A 425 -9.11 12.37 -26.53
N SER A 426 -9.79 11.34 -26.02
CA SER A 426 -9.15 10.04 -25.75
C SER A 426 -8.70 9.36 -27.05
N PRO A 427 -7.39 9.08 -27.26
CA PRO A 427 -6.92 8.33 -28.43
C PRO A 427 -7.45 6.89 -28.45
N SER A 428 -7.82 6.36 -27.28
CA SER A 428 -8.50 5.07 -27.16
C SER A 428 -9.31 5.00 -25.88
N ARG A 429 -10.65 5.10 -26.01
CA ARG A 429 -11.61 4.85 -24.91
C ARG A 429 -11.55 3.42 -24.34
N ALA A 430 -10.70 2.57 -24.90
CA ALA A 430 -10.54 1.17 -24.56
C ALA A 430 -9.39 0.90 -23.56
N LEU A 431 -8.72 1.93 -23.05
CA LEU A 431 -7.61 1.81 -22.09
C LEU A 431 -8.02 2.29 -20.70
N TYR A 432 -7.79 1.45 -19.69
CA TYR A 432 -8.14 1.70 -18.29
C TYR A 432 -6.91 1.48 -17.39
N CYS A 433 -6.89 2.11 -16.22
CA CYS A 433 -5.79 1.97 -15.25
C CYS A 433 -6.33 1.90 -13.83
N VAL A 434 -5.82 0.96 -13.02
CA VAL A 434 -6.29 0.72 -11.65
C VAL A 434 -5.16 0.31 -10.71
N GLY A 435 -5.45 0.32 -9.41
CA GLY A 435 -4.48 -0.02 -8.37
C GLY A 435 -3.45 1.08 -8.18
N GLU A 436 -2.24 0.71 -7.75
CA GLU A 436 -1.14 1.64 -7.51
C GLU A 436 -0.71 2.43 -8.75
N MET A 437 -0.95 1.87 -9.95
CA MET A 437 -0.62 2.54 -11.21
C MET A 437 -1.47 3.81 -11.47
N MET A 438 -2.58 3.96 -10.74
CA MET A 438 -3.47 5.12 -10.76
C MET A 438 -3.00 6.16 -9.73
N GLY A 439 -2.78 7.40 -10.18
CA GLY A 439 -2.40 8.51 -9.31
C GLY A 439 -3.60 9.31 -8.76
N GLY A 440 -3.34 10.16 -7.77
CA GLY A 440 -4.30 11.17 -7.29
C GLY A 440 -5.09 10.81 -6.02
N LEU A 441 -4.90 9.61 -5.47
CA LEU A 441 -5.50 9.21 -4.19
C LEU A 441 -4.65 9.60 -2.98
N PHE A 442 -3.35 9.32 -3.03
CA PHE A 442 -2.45 9.44 -1.89
C PHE A 442 -1.39 10.51 -2.17
N TYR A 443 -1.04 11.28 -1.13
CA TYR A 443 -0.05 12.35 -1.16
C TYR A 443 0.60 12.41 0.20
N GLU A 444 1.93 12.52 0.28
CA GLU A 444 2.74 12.51 1.51
C GLU A 444 2.65 11.23 2.36
N ASN A 445 1.44 10.77 2.66
CA ASN A 445 1.10 9.60 3.46
C ASN A 445 -0.15 8.91 2.89
N TYR A 446 -0.60 7.81 3.51
CA TYR A 446 -1.90 7.20 3.21
C TYR A 446 -2.52 6.57 4.47
N PRO A 447 -3.85 6.55 4.61
CA PRO A 447 -4.50 5.84 5.70
C PRO A 447 -4.35 4.32 5.50
N GLY A 448 -3.88 3.58 6.51
CA GLY A 448 -3.74 2.12 6.41
C GLY A 448 -4.99 1.41 5.87
N GLY A 449 -4.78 0.40 5.01
CA GLY A 449 -5.80 -0.41 4.33
C GLY A 449 -6.56 0.25 3.18
N SER A 450 -6.35 1.55 2.93
CA SER A 450 -7.00 2.23 1.80
C SER A 450 -6.45 1.79 0.43
N GLY A 451 -5.20 1.33 0.34
CA GLY A 451 -4.60 0.84 -0.91
C GLY A 451 -5.29 -0.41 -1.49
N LEU A 452 -5.51 -1.44 -0.67
CA LEU A 452 -6.28 -2.63 -1.10
C LEU A 452 -7.72 -2.27 -1.45
N THR A 453 -8.33 -1.36 -0.67
CA THR A 453 -9.68 -0.85 -0.94
C THR A 453 -9.76 -0.17 -2.30
N ALA A 454 -8.80 0.71 -2.62
CA ALA A 454 -8.72 1.36 -3.92
C ALA A 454 -8.53 0.35 -5.07
N GLY A 455 -7.64 -0.62 -4.91
CA GLY A 455 -7.45 -1.69 -5.90
C GLY A 455 -8.72 -2.47 -6.20
N THR A 456 -9.55 -2.74 -5.18
CA THR A 456 -10.83 -3.45 -5.33
C THR A 456 -11.93 -2.57 -5.92
N VAL A 457 -12.14 -1.35 -5.40
CA VAL A 457 -13.17 -0.39 -5.87
C VAL A 457 -12.95 -0.05 -7.34
N PHE A 458 -11.78 0.51 -7.66
CA PHE A 458 -11.48 0.95 -9.04
C PHE A 458 -11.27 -0.24 -9.98
N GLY A 459 -10.75 -1.37 -9.47
CA GLY A 459 -10.71 -2.63 -10.21
C GLY A 459 -12.09 -3.05 -10.70
N ARG A 460 -13.09 -3.09 -9.81
CA ARG A 460 -14.48 -3.44 -10.18
C ARG A 460 -15.05 -2.48 -11.22
N ARG A 461 -14.88 -1.16 -11.03
CA ARG A 461 -15.31 -0.14 -11.99
C ARG A 461 -14.70 -0.33 -13.38
N ALA A 462 -13.38 -0.49 -13.45
CA ALA A 462 -12.69 -0.73 -14.73
C ALA A 462 -13.18 -2.00 -15.42
N GLY A 463 -13.36 -3.08 -14.67
CA GLY A 463 -13.86 -4.35 -15.21
C GLY A 463 -15.24 -4.21 -15.85
N LYS A 464 -16.17 -3.56 -15.14
CA LYS A 464 -17.52 -3.29 -15.64
C LYS A 464 -17.49 -2.37 -16.87
N ALA A 465 -16.80 -1.23 -16.78
CA ALA A 465 -16.73 -0.26 -17.86
C ALA A 465 -16.08 -0.84 -19.14
N ALA A 466 -15.03 -1.66 -18.98
CA ALA A 466 -14.39 -2.34 -20.11
C ALA A 466 -15.34 -3.35 -20.77
N ALA A 467 -16.11 -4.13 -19.99
CA ALA A 467 -17.08 -5.08 -20.52
C ALA A 467 -18.18 -4.37 -21.34
N GLU A 468 -18.76 -3.31 -20.78
CA GLU A 468 -19.78 -2.48 -21.43
C GLU A 468 -19.26 -1.84 -22.73
N PHE A 469 -18.02 -1.32 -22.71
CA PHE A 469 -17.37 -0.78 -23.90
C PHE A 469 -17.20 -1.84 -25.00
N VAL A 470 -16.72 -3.03 -24.65
CA VAL A 470 -16.53 -4.13 -25.61
C VAL A 470 -17.86 -4.61 -26.19
N GLU A 471 -18.92 -4.66 -25.38
CA GLU A 471 -20.26 -4.99 -25.86
C GLU A 471 -20.75 -3.96 -26.90
N GLY A 472 -20.58 -2.66 -26.61
CA GLY A 472 -20.88 -1.58 -27.53
C GLY A 472 -20.10 -1.68 -28.84
N LEU A 473 -18.80 -1.92 -28.77
CA LEU A 473 -17.93 -2.11 -29.94
C LEU A 473 -18.41 -3.29 -30.80
N ASN A 474 -18.74 -4.42 -30.18
CA ASN A 474 -19.23 -5.59 -30.90
C ASN A 474 -20.59 -5.33 -31.59
N LYS A 475 -21.47 -4.54 -30.99
CA LYS A 475 -22.73 -4.11 -31.62
C LYS A 475 -22.46 -3.27 -32.88
N VAL A 476 -21.54 -2.30 -32.80
CA VAL A 476 -21.15 -1.46 -33.95
C VAL A 476 -20.57 -2.32 -35.09
N LEU A 477 -19.64 -3.23 -34.78
CA LEU A 477 -19.02 -4.10 -35.79
C LEU A 477 -20.02 -5.05 -36.46
N LYS A 478 -20.98 -5.60 -35.72
CA LYS A 478 -22.07 -6.42 -36.29
C LYS A 478 -22.93 -5.62 -37.27
N VAL A 479 -23.22 -4.35 -36.98
CA VAL A 479 -23.99 -3.47 -37.87
C VAL A 479 -23.18 -3.13 -39.13
N ALA A 480 -21.89 -2.81 -38.98
CA ALA A 480 -21.00 -2.51 -40.10
C ALA A 480 -20.87 -3.70 -41.06
N GLY A 481 -20.59 -4.90 -40.54
CA GLY A 481 -20.47 -6.11 -41.36
C GLY A 481 -21.76 -6.51 -42.08
N ARG A 482 -22.94 -6.25 -41.49
CA ARG A 482 -24.23 -6.42 -42.18
C ARG A 482 -24.40 -5.44 -43.36
N ARG A 483 -23.96 -4.19 -43.22
CA ARG A 483 -24.06 -3.18 -44.28
C ARG A 483 -23.13 -3.51 -45.46
N GLU A 484 -21.89 -3.93 -45.18
CA GLU A 484 -20.94 -4.38 -46.22
C GLU A 484 -21.46 -5.61 -46.96
N GLY A 485 -21.93 -6.64 -46.25
CA GLY A 485 -22.52 -7.82 -46.88
C GLY A 485 -23.78 -7.54 -47.70
N THR A 486 -24.55 -6.50 -47.34
CA THR A 486 -25.71 -6.05 -48.14
C THR A 486 -25.27 -5.26 -49.37
N ALA A 487 -24.22 -4.45 -49.27
CA ALA A 487 -23.64 -3.72 -50.39
C ALA A 487 -23.00 -4.67 -51.41
N GLU A 488 -22.19 -5.64 -50.98
CA GLU A 488 -21.60 -6.66 -51.86
C GLU A 488 -22.67 -7.51 -52.57
N ARG A 489 -23.78 -7.81 -51.88
CA ARG A 489 -24.90 -8.54 -52.47
C ARG A 489 -25.64 -7.72 -53.54
N LYS A 490 -25.84 -6.41 -53.31
CA LYS A 490 -26.39 -5.49 -54.30
C LYS A 490 -25.46 -5.30 -55.51
N THR A 491 -24.15 -5.20 -55.30
CA THR A 491 -23.18 -5.09 -56.41
C THR A 491 -23.15 -6.36 -57.26
N ARG A 492 -23.29 -7.55 -56.64
CA ARG A 492 -23.43 -8.83 -57.37
C ARG A 492 -24.76 -8.99 -58.10
N GLU A 493 -25.84 -8.39 -57.63
CA GLU A 493 -27.15 -8.41 -58.30
C GLU A 493 -27.23 -7.40 -59.45
N VAL A 494 -26.43 -6.33 -59.45
CA VAL A 494 -26.34 -5.37 -60.57
C VAL A 494 -25.37 -5.85 -61.67
N MET A 495 -24.49 -6.81 -61.37
CA MET A 495 -23.56 -7.43 -62.34
C MET A 495 -24.07 -8.76 -62.95
N LYS A 496 -25.30 -9.16 -62.61
CA LYS A 496 -26.04 -10.24 -63.29
C LYS A 496 -27.19 -9.64 -64.06
#